data_AF-A0A3C2B2H7-F1
#
_entry.id   AF-A0A3C2B2H7-F1
#
_cell.length_a   1.000
_cell.length_b   1.000
_cell.length_c   1.000
_cell.angle_alpha   90.00
_cell.angle_beta   90.00
_cell.angle_gamma   90.00
#
_symmetry.space_group_name_H-M   'P 1'
#
loop_
_entity.id
_entity.type
_entity.pdbx_description
1 polymer ?
#
loop_
_entity_poly.entity_id
_entity_poly.type
_entity_poly.pdbx_seq_one_letter_code
_entity_poly.pdbx_strand_id
1 'polypeptide(L)'
;MARTLADLAAACGDQRRVVLARELTKLYEHVWRGSLADAVVHVAEVEPRGEYVMVVEGAPLAAPADDEQILAMLRTALEGGTDRRTAIAT
;
A
#
# COMPACT_ATOMS: atom_id res chain seq x y z
N MET A 1 -14.49 4.20 0.51
CA MET A 1 -13.77 3.48 -0.58
C MET A 1 -12.97 4.42 -1.46
N ALA A 2 -13.58 5.35 -2.20
CA ALA A 2 -12.87 6.26 -3.11
C ALA A 2 -11.71 7.03 -2.45
N ARG A 3 -11.94 7.60 -1.24
CA ARG A 3 -10.88 8.25 -0.46
C ARG A 3 -9.70 7.31 -0.16
N THR A 4 -10.00 6.10 0.32
CA THR A 4 -8.98 5.08 0.63
C THR A 4 -8.17 4.69 -0.61
N LEU A 5 -8.81 4.55 -1.77
CA LEU A 5 -8.12 4.25 -3.02
C LEU A 5 -7.22 5.39 -3.47
N ALA A 6 -7.66 6.64 -3.32
CA ALA A 6 -6.84 7.82 -3.59
C ALA A 6 -5.64 7.91 -2.64
N ASP A 7 -5.85 7.68 -1.34
CA ASP A 7 -4.79 7.67 -0.32
C ASP A 7 -3.76 6.55 -0.63
N LEU A 8 -4.23 5.37 -1.03
CA LEU A 8 -3.36 4.26 -1.45
C LEU A 8 -2.62 4.57 -2.75
N ALA A 9 -3.26 5.19 -3.74
CA ALA A 9 -2.61 5.56 -5.00
C ALA A 9 -1.48 6.56 -4.75
N ALA A 10 -1.72 7.55 -3.89
CA ALA A 10 -0.71 8.53 -3.48
C ALA A 10 0.46 7.87 -2.71
N ALA A 11 0.19 6.89 -1.85
CA ALA A 11 1.22 6.25 -1.01
C ALA A 11 1.98 5.12 -1.72
N CYS A 12 1.32 4.34 -2.56
CA CYS A 12 1.86 3.11 -3.17
C CYS A 12 2.19 3.26 -4.66
N GLY A 13 1.73 4.35 -5.29
CA GLY A 13 1.86 4.62 -6.72
C GLY A 13 0.65 4.15 -7.52
N ASP A 14 0.23 4.97 -8.48
CA ASP A 14 -0.96 4.76 -9.33
C ASP A 14 -1.00 3.39 -10.02
N GLN A 15 0.15 2.90 -10.45
CA GLN A 15 0.28 1.66 -11.22
C GLN A 15 0.29 0.40 -10.34
N ARG A 16 0.27 0.52 -9.01
CA ARG A 16 0.27 -0.63 -8.11
C ARG A 16 -0.96 -1.48 -8.36
N ARG A 17 -0.78 -2.80 -8.53
CA ARG A 17 -1.90 -3.71 -8.76
C ARG A 17 -2.77 -3.83 -7.52
N VAL A 18 -4.08 -3.87 -7.73
CA VAL A 18 -5.07 -4.05 -6.66
C VAL A 18 -6.22 -4.96 -7.12
N VAL A 19 -6.78 -5.68 -6.16
CA VAL A 19 -8.01 -6.46 -6.31
C VAL A 19 -9.07 -5.88 -5.38
N LEU A 20 -10.28 -5.66 -5.90
CA LEU A 20 -11.46 -5.29 -5.13
C LEU A 20 -12.43 -6.46 -5.16
N ALA A 21 -12.62 -7.13 -4.03
CA ALA A 21 -13.54 -8.25 -3.90
C ALA A 21 -14.71 -7.86 -3.00
N ARG A 22 -15.93 -8.17 -3.44
CA ARG A 22 -17.17 -7.86 -2.70
C ARG A 22 -18.01 -9.12 -2.55
N GLU A 23 -18.69 -9.22 -1.40
CA GLU A 23 -19.69 -10.27 -1.12
C GLU A 23 -19.14 -11.70 -1.24
N LEU A 24 -17.93 -11.94 -0.70
CA LEU A 24 -17.21 -13.23 -0.75
C LEU A 24 -18.00 -14.44 -0.20
N THR A 25 -19.10 -14.23 0.51
CA THR A 25 -19.94 -15.29 1.10
C THR A 25 -21.24 -15.56 0.33
N LYS A 26 -21.54 -14.81 -0.73
CA LYS A 26 -22.74 -15.02 -1.55
C LYS A 26 -22.38 -15.71 -2.87
N LEU A 27 -23.37 -16.39 -3.47
CA LEU A 27 -23.22 -17.16 -4.71
C LEU A 27 -22.71 -16.34 -5.92
N TYR A 28 -22.72 -15.01 -5.81
CA TYR A 28 -22.29 -14.06 -6.84
C TYR A 28 -21.18 -13.16 -6.28
N GLU A 29 -19.99 -13.71 -6.13
CA GLU A 29 -18.80 -12.93 -5.82
C GLU A 29 -18.45 -12.01 -7.00
N HIS A 30 -18.19 -10.73 -6.71
CA HIS A 30 -17.69 -9.80 -7.72
C HIS A 30 -16.25 -9.44 -7.39
N VAL A 31 -15.34 -9.83 -8.28
CA VAL A 31 -13.90 -9.58 -8.15
C VAL A 31 -13.43 -8.74 -9.31
N TRP A 32 -13.11 -7.49 -9.02
CA TRP A 32 -12.51 -6.57 -9.96
C TRP A 32 -10.99 -6.51 -9.75
N ARG A 33 -10.22 -6.38 -10.84
CA ARG A 33 -8.74 -6.36 -10.82
C ARG A 33 -8.23 -5.24 -11.73
N GLY A 34 -7.23 -4.50 -11.28
CA GLY A 34 -6.62 -3.42 -12.06
C GLY A 34 -5.46 -2.75 -11.33
N SER A 35 -5.12 -1.54 -11.75
CA SER A 35 -4.24 -0.64 -10.99
C SER A 35 -5.03 0.18 -9.95
N LEU A 36 -4.35 0.83 -9.01
CA LEU A 36 -5.00 1.77 -8.09
C LEU A 36 -5.65 2.94 -8.84
N ALA A 37 -5.03 3.44 -9.92
CA ALA A 37 -5.64 4.46 -10.78
C ALA A 37 -6.94 3.97 -11.41
N ASP A 38 -6.94 2.77 -12.00
CA ASP A 38 -8.14 2.19 -12.59
C ASP A 38 -9.23 1.97 -11.53
N ALA A 39 -8.83 1.62 -10.31
CA ALA A 39 -9.76 1.38 -9.20
C ALA A 39 -10.48 2.66 -8.78
N VAL A 40 -9.77 3.81 -8.74
CA VAL A 40 -10.36 5.12 -8.45
C VAL A 40 -11.42 5.47 -9.50
N VAL A 41 -11.12 5.26 -10.79
CA VAL A 41 -12.08 5.47 -11.87
C VAL A 41 -13.26 4.51 -11.75
N HIS A 42 -13.00 3.23 -11.53
CA HIS A 42 -14.03 2.20 -11.42
C HIS A 42 -15.05 2.50 -10.31
N VAL A 43 -14.60 2.92 -9.12
CA VAL A 43 -15.51 3.22 -8.01
C VAL A 43 -16.22 4.57 -8.14
N ALA A 44 -15.77 5.43 -9.04
CA ALA A 44 -16.46 6.68 -9.38
C ALA A 44 -17.66 6.40 -10.32
N GLU A 45 -17.53 5.41 -11.21
CA GLU A 45 -18.62 4.97 -12.09
C GLU A 45 -19.59 4.02 -11.38
N VAL A 46 -19.09 3.15 -10.51
CA VAL A 46 -19.85 2.15 -9.78
C VAL A 46 -19.74 2.42 -8.30
N GLU A 47 -20.77 3.05 -7.72
CA GLU A 47 -20.74 3.38 -6.30
C GLU A 47 -20.63 2.10 -5.42
N PRO A 48 -19.55 1.95 -4.64
CA PRO A 48 -19.31 0.74 -3.88
C PRO A 48 -20.28 0.62 -2.71
N ARG A 49 -20.97 -0.52 -2.62
CA ARG A 49 -21.93 -0.82 -1.55
C ARG A 49 -21.52 -2.05 -0.75
N GLY A 50 -21.65 -1.98 0.56
CA GLY A 50 -21.30 -3.07 1.48
C GLY A 50 -19.81 -3.15 1.78
N GLU A 51 -19.40 -4.29 2.36
CA GLU A 51 -18.01 -4.55 2.72
C GLU A 51 -17.21 -5.05 1.52
N TYR A 52 -15.96 -4.62 1.45
CA TYR A 52 -15.01 -4.99 0.41
C TYR A 52 -13.72 -5.48 1.05
N VAL A 53 -13.12 -6.49 0.42
CA VAL A 53 -11.75 -6.89 0.67
C VAL A 53 -10.87 -6.32 -0.43
N MET A 54 -9.80 -5.66 -0.03
CA MET A 54 -8.79 -5.12 -0.94
C MET A 54 -7.50 -5.89 -0.78
N VAL A 55 -6.93 -6.36 -1.90
CA VAL A 55 -5.60 -6.97 -1.93
C VAL A 55 -4.70 -6.08 -2.76
N VAL A 56 -3.68 -5.50 -2.14
CA VAL A 56 -2.73 -4.59 -2.79
C VAL A 56 -1.42 -5.34 -3.03
N GLU A 57 -0.87 -5.19 -4.22
CA GLU A 57 0.45 -5.74 -4.56
C GLU A 57 1.54 -5.21 -3.61
N GLY A 58 2.49 -6.08 -3.27
CA GLY A 58 3.60 -5.75 -2.38
C GLY A 58 4.44 -4.58 -2.90
N ALA A 59 5.17 -3.92 -2.00
CA ALA A 59 6.14 -2.92 -2.42
C ALA A 59 7.22 -3.56 -3.30
N PRO A 60 7.76 -2.82 -4.30
CA PRO A 60 8.92 -3.29 -5.03
C PRO A 60 10.08 -3.55 -4.05
N LEU A 61 10.97 -4.48 -4.40
CA LEU A 61 12.18 -4.68 -3.61
C LEU A 61 12.96 -3.36 -3.57
N ALA A 62 13.30 -2.91 -2.38
CA ALA A 62 14.24 -1.81 -2.23
C ALA A 62 15.61 -2.24 -2.78
N ALA A 63 16.34 -1.30 -3.39
CA ALA A 63 17.75 -1.53 -3.67
C ALA A 63 18.47 -1.80 -2.35
N PRO A 64 19.43 -2.74 -2.32
CA PRO A 64 20.24 -2.94 -1.13
C PRO A 64 20.94 -1.62 -0.78
N ALA A 65 20.85 -1.25 0.50
CA ALA A 65 21.55 -0.08 1.00
C ALA A 65 23.06 -0.35 1.06
N ASP A 66 23.86 0.63 0.68
CA ASP A 66 25.30 0.59 0.92
C ASP A 66 25.64 1.00 2.37
N ASP A 67 26.89 0.76 2.77
CA ASP A 67 27.37 1.04 4.12
C ASP A 67 27.23 2.54 4.50
N GLU A 68 27.35 3.44 3.53
CA GLU A 68 27.22 4.89 3.76
C GLU A 68 25.77 5.25 4.09
N GLN A 69 24.82 4.71 3.33
CA GLN A 69 23.38 4.87 3.57
C GLN A 69 22.97 4.28 4.93
N ILE A 70 23.47 3.09 5.27
CA ILE A 70 23.21 2.45 6.57
C ILE A 70 23.72 3.32 7.72
N LEU A 71 24.95 3.82 7.62
CA LEU A 71 25.55 4.68 8.66
C LEU A 71 24.81 6.01 8.81
N ALA A 72 24.36 6.60 7.70
CA ALA A 72 23.56 7.83 7.72
C ALA A 72 22.21 7.62 8.43
N MET A 73 21.48 6.55 8.08
CA MET A 73 20.20 6.21 8.72
C MET A 73 20.37 5.95 10.22
N LEU A 74 21.41 5.21 10.62
CA LEU A 74 21.70 4.90 12.02
C LEU A 74 21.99 6.17 12.84
N ARG A 75 22.77 7.12 12.28
CA ARG A 75 23.06 8.39 12.94
C ARG A 75 21.79 9.20 13.14
N THR A 76 20.95 9.35 12.11
CA THR A 76 19.68 10.05 12.21
C THR A 76 18.77 9.44 13.27
N ALA A 77 18.68 8.10 13.33
CA ALA A 77 17.88 7.41 14.33
C ALA A 77 18.36 7.67 15.78
N LEU A 78 19.69 7.62 16.01
CA LEU A 78 20.30 7.88 17.31
C LEU A 78 20.16 9.35 17.75
N GLU A 79 20.32 10.29 16.82
CA GLU A 79 20.09 11.73 17.07
C GLU A 79 18.63 12.04 17.39
N GLY A 80 17.69 11.27 16.81
CA GLY A 80 16.28 11.31 17.15
C GLY A 80 15.92 10.74 18.53
N GLY A 81 16.90 10.30 19.32
CA GLY A 81 16.70 9.76 20.67
C GLY A 81 16.29 8.28 20.71
N THR A 82 16.37 7.58 19.58
CA THR A 82 16.08 6.15 19.49
C THR A 82 17.21 5.36 20.14
N ASP A 83 16.89 4.35 20.96
CA ASP A 83 17.93 3.51 21.54
C ASP A 83 18.65 2.67 20.46
N ARG A 84 19.88 2.24 20.74
CA ARG A 84 20.71 1.49 19.78
C ARG A 84 20.02 0.22 19.27
N ARG A 85 19.22 -0.42 20.11
CA ARG A 85 18.53 -1.67 19.75
C ARG A 85 17.47 -1.41 18.69
N THR A 86 16.72 -0.33 18.84
CA THR A 86 15.64 0.04 17.93
C THR A 86 16.20 0.64 16.65
N ALA A 87 17.31 1.38 16.73
CA ALA A 87 17.97 1.98 15.56
C ALA A 87 18.56 0.94 14.57
N ILE A 88 18.92 -0.26 15.04
CA ILE A 88 19.46 -1.34 14.19
C ILE A 88 18.33 -2.20 13.56
N ALA A 89 17.10 -2.12 14.08
CA ALA A 89 15.97 -2.92 13.60
C ALA A 89 15.17 -2.23 12.47
N THR A 90 15.59 -1.05 12.03
CA THR A 90 14.96 -0.22 10.99
C THR A 90 15.71 -0.38 9.68
#